data_AF-A0A2V3JKP3-F1
#
_entry.id   AF-A0A2V3JKP3-F1
#
_cell.length_a   1.000
_cell.length_b   1.000
_cell.length_c   1.000
_cell.angle_alpha   90.00
_cell.angle_beta   90.00
_cell.angle_gamma   90.00
#
_symmetry.space_group_name_H-M   'P 1'
#
loop_
_entity.id
_entity.type
_entity.pdbx_description
1 polymer ?
#
loop_
_entity_poly.entity_id
_entity_poly.type
_entity_poly.pdbx_seq_one_letter_code
_entity_poly.pdbx_strand_id
1 'polypeptide(L)'
;MINLNRMNQNWIKNVLAIMVASFTLLLITCSASAVTITVGHNIDADYWNIQDAINTSNDSDIIQVWYGTYNEHIVINKSLTVESRDGTSNTLIDGMGGGVVVDITSDNVTFEGFTVQNGEIGIKLTGNDSVVIDNTIGNIAGVYGGGYCYGMYLHSAINNDISRNTISSTGGSGTDIFGAGQHAGAGGYSYGIYLNSGTDNYISRNTLSSAGGSGGTNSGGTIPYHGHGGKGGNVYGIYLNLGTNNCITDNLISSAGGAGGSATAQDRVWCCGDGGDGGSSCGIVIDSSDDNTLFNNTVSGVYRGAGGYGTCTYGSPGTGHGIAVISATNRNIIYHNNFEKSDTRDGYDSGGNNAWDGGPTIGGNYWSDYTGNDTSGDGIGNTPYDLGGGIGAKDYYPFMNKNGWVTDIEPPASITNLINATYGQTYINWTWTNPNDADFNRILIFIDGIWRTNTTSEYYNATGFTPGTSHEIATHTVDVSGNVNTSWVNHTATTAPTIPVRGDLNSDGILTPADAAIALVIAASGAHDPAADVSGDGSVTSLDALMILQAAAGTIEL
;
A
#
# COMPACT_ATOMS: atom_id res chain seq x y z
N MET A 1 15.97 70.45 37.39
CA MET A 1 16.26 69.26 38.24
C MET A 1 14.94 68.64 38.72
N ILE A 2 14.08 68.18 37.79
CA ILE A 2 12.83 67.45 38.09
C ILE A 2 12.56 66.47 36.92
N ASN A 3 12.35 65.20 37.27
CA ASN A 3 11.56 64.18 36.54
C ASN A 3 12.02 63.48 35.24
N LEU A 4 13.31 63.30 34.92
CA LEU A 4 13.65 62.21 33.97
C LEU A 4 13.69 60.81 34.62
N ASN A 5 14.11 60.70 35.89
CA ASN A 5 14.15 59.39 36.56
C ASN A 5 12.77 58.86 37.02
N ARG A 6 11.78 59.73 37.23
CA ARG A 6 10.42 59.30 37.62
C ARG A 6 9.59 58.77 36.45
N MET A 7 9.75 59.33 35.25
CA MET A 7 9.05 58.83 34.04
C MET A 7 9.53 57.42 33.64
N ASN A 8 10.84 57.15 33.72
CA ASN A 8 11.38 55.84 33.39
C ASN A 8 11.00 54.74 34.40
N GLN A 9 10.95 55.08 35.69
CA GLN A 9 10.47 54.19 36.75
C GLN A 9 8.97 53.86 36.62
N ASN A 10 8.15 54.84 36.23
CA ASN A 10 6.72 54.62 36.01
C ASN A 10 6.43 53.82 34.74
N TRP A 11 7.20 54.02 33.67
CA TRP A 11 7.08 53.21 32.45
C TRP A 11 7.46 51.75 32.71
N ILE A 12 8.58 51.49 33.40
CA ILE A 12 9.00 50.13 33.77
C ILE A 12 7.99 49.48 34.71
N LYS A 13 7.44 50.21 35.70
CA LYS A 13 6.38 49.69 36.59
C LYS A 13 5.08 49.40 35.85
N ASN A 14 4.70 50.22 34.88
CA ASN A 14 3.48 49.99 34.08
C ASN A 14 3.67 48.82 33.10
N VAL A 15 4.85 48.66 32.50
CA VAL A 15 5.18 47.51 31.65
C VAL A 15 5.26 46.22 32.47
N LEU A 16 5.88 46.24 33.66
CA LEU A 16 5.86 45.09 34.57
C LEU A 16 4.45 44.81 35.12
N ALA A 17 3.64 45.82 35.43
CA ALA A 17 2.27 45.63 35.87
C ALA A 17 1.37 45.06 34.76
N ILE A 18 1.58 45.47 33.50
CA ILE A 18 0.90 44.90 32.34
C ILE A 18 1.41 43.48 32.09
N MET A 19 2.72 43.22 32.08
CA MET A 19 3.25 41.85 31.91
C MET A 19 2.83 40.91 33.03
N VAL A 20 2.84 41.36 34.30
CA VAL A 20 2.34 40.57 35.42
C VAL A 20 0.84 40.40 35.32
N ALA A 21 0.06 41.43 34.96
CA ALA A 21 -1.38 41.30 34.73
C ALA A 21 -1.69 40.33 33.58
N SER A 22 -0.95 40.38 32.46
CA SER A 22 -1.06 39.45 31.33
C SER A 22 -0.68 38.03 31.72
N PHE A 23 0.37 37.85 32.53
CA PHE A 23 0.83 36.55 33.00
C PHE A 23 -0.09 35.98 34.10
N THR A 24 -0.67 36.82 34.95
CA THR A 24 -1.69 36.43 35.93
C THR A 24 -3.07 36.23 35.29
N LEU A 25 -3.41 36.91 34.20
CA LEU A 25 -4.63 36.65 33.42
C LEU A 25 -4.49 35.36 32.60
N LEU A 26 -3.26 35.00 32.19
CA LEU A 26 -2.92 33.69 31.59
C LEU A 26 -2.89 32.55 32.63
N LEU A 27 -2.77 32.87 33.92
CA LEU A 27 -2.79 31.90 35.04
C LEU A 27 -4.16 31.85 35.76
N ILE A 28 -5.16 32.60 35.27
CA ILE A 28 -6.58 32.52 35.70
C ILE A 28 -7.45 32.04 34.52
N THR A 29 -6.91 31.23 33.60
CA THR A 29 -7.73 30.14 33.07
C THR A 29 -7.72 29.09 34.16
N CYS A 30 -8.74 29.12 35.02
CA CYS A 30 -9.17 27.90 35.67
C CYS A 30 -9.44 26.92 34.52
N SER A 31 -8.44 26.14 34.12
CA SER A 31 -8.66 24.91 33.38
C SER A 31 -9.50 24.07 34.32
N ALA A 32 -10.82 24.24 34.24
CA ALA A 32 -11.73 23.23 34.73
C ALA A 32 -11.21 21.93 34.11
N SER A 33 -10.87 20.96 34.97
CA SER A 33 -10.53 19.63 34.47
C SER A 33 -11.68 19.21 33.57
N ALA A 34 -11.37 18.80 32.33
CA ALA A 34 -12.35 18.24 31.40
C ALA A 34 -13.23 17.24 32.17
N VAL A 35 -14.54 17.50 32.19
CA VAL A 35 -15.49 16.59 32.83
C VAL A 35 -15.90 15.54 31.79
N THR A 36 -15.90 14.28 32.19
CA THR A 36 -16.49 13.21 31.38
C THR A 36 -17.99 13.15 31.66
N ILE A 37 -18.80 13.36 30.63
CA ILE A 37 -20.24 13.20 30.60
C ILE A 37 -20.54 11.92 29.84
N THR A 38 -21.32 11.02 30.45
CA THR A 38 -21.62 9.70 29.88
C THR A 38 -22.99 9.69 29.18
N VAL A 39 -23.05 9.03 28.03
CA VAL A 39 -24.28 8.84 27.26
C VAL A 39 -24.54 7.36 27.04
N GLY A 40 -25.74 6.88 27.34
CA GLY A 40 -26.08 5.47 27.23
C GLY A 40 -27.53 5.14 27.53
N HIS A 41 -28.03 4.06 26.93
CA HIS A 41 -29.39 3.55 27.16
C HIS A 41 -29.50 2.67 28.42
N ASN A 42 -28.84 3.06 29.51
CA ASN A 42 -28.91 2.35 30.79
C ASN A 42 -28.92 3.35 31.96
N ILE A 43 -29.11 2.83 33.18
CA ILE A 43 -29.32 3.68 34.37
C ILE A 43 -28.06 4.35 34.91
N ASP A 44 -26.88 3.93 34.45
CA ASP A 44 -25.59 4.43 34.94
C ASP A 44 -25.04 5.58 34.07
N ALA A 45 -25.68 5.88 32.94
CA ALA A 45 -25.31 7.00 32.07
C ALA A 45 -25.98 8.32 32.52
N ASP A 46 -25.26 9.43 32.37
CA ASP A 46 -25.77 10.76 32.72
C ASP A 46 -26.90 11.22 31.78
N TYR A 47 -26.80 10.84 30.50
CA TYR A 47 -27.76 11.21 29.46
C TYR A 47 -28.16 10.02 28.59
N TRP A 48 -29.38 10.09 28.06
CA TRP A 48 -29.90 9.11 27.10
C TRP A 48 -29.51 9.45 25.65
N ASN A 49 -29.52 10.75 25.30
CA ASN A 49 -29.23 11.25 23.95
C ASN A 49 -27.89 11.99 23.93
N ILE A 50 -27.18 11.91 22.80
CA ILE A 50 -25.86 12.55 22.64
C ILE A 50 -26.02 14.07 22.59
N GLN A 51 -27.04 14.59 21.89
CA GLN A 51 -27.23 16.03 21.76
C GLN A 51 -27.53 16.70 23.11
N ASP A 52 -28.23 16.03 24.03
CA ASP A 52 -28.53 16.58 25.36
C ASP A 52 -27.27 16.74 26.21
N ALA A 53 -26.33 15.78 26.09
CA ALA A 53 -25.02 15.86 26.74
C ALA A 53 -24.18 17.02 26.18
N ILE A 54 -24.13 17.18 24.85
CA ILE A 54 -23.46 18.32 24.18
C ILE A 54 -24.08 19.65 24.61
N ASN A 55 -25.41 19.73 24.70
CA ASN A 55 -26.09 20.96 25.09
C ASN A 55 -25.71 21.41 26.52
N THR A 56 -25.44 20.46 27.42
CA THR A 56 -25.12 20.74 28.83
C THR A 56 -23.61 20.89 29.11
N SER A 57 -22.75 20.34 28.26
CA SER A 57 -21.30 20.40 28.44
C SER A 57 -20.71 21.81 28.35
N ASN A 58 -19.49 21.97 28.83
CA ASN A 58 -18.65 23.15 28.60
C ASN A 58 -17.54 22.81 27.60
N ASP A 59 -16.89 23.82 27.05
CA ASP A 59 -15.70 23.60 26.23
C ASP A 59 -14.65 22.80 27.01
N SER A 60 -13.93 21.95 26.28
CA SER A 60 -12.97 20.95 26.76
C SER A 60 -13.55 19.73 27.50
N ASP A 61 -14.87 19.63 27.70
CA ASP A 61 -15.48 18.42 28.26
C ASP A 61 -15.40 17.22 27.29
N ILE A 62 -15.50 16.02 27.85
CA ILE A 62 -15.51 14.74 27.13
C ILE A 62 -16.93 14.18 27.16
N ILE A 63 -17.52 13.93 26.01
CA ILE A 63 -18.76 13.16 25.86
C ILE A 63 -18.38 11.72 25.52
N GLN A 64 -18.48 10.83 26.50
CA GLN A 64 -18.19 9.41 26.31
C GLN A 64 -19.49 8.63 26.07
N VAL A 65 -19.67 8.14 24.85
CA VAL A 65 -20.89 7.47 24.40
C VAL A 65 -20.70 5.95 24.45
N TRP A 66 -21.62 5.28 25.13
CA TRP A 66 -21.61 3.83 25.28
C TRP A 66 -22.38 3.15 24.14
N TYR A 67 -22.24 1.83 24.04
CA TYR A 67 -22.91 1.01 23.03
C TYR A 67 -24.41 1.33 22.92
N GLY A 68 -24.91 1.37 21.69
CA GLY A 68 -26.29 1.73 21.41
C GLY A 68 -26.48 2.26 20.00
N THR A 69 -27.75 2.43 19.63
CA THR A 69 -28.16 3.10 18.39
C THR A 69 -28.86 4.40 18.74
N TYR A 70 -28.25 5.52 18.38
CA TYR A 70 -28.71 6.87 18.65
C TYR A 70 -29.33 7.43 17.37
N ASN A 71 -30.66 7.51 17.32
CA ASN A 71 -31.38 8.06 16.17
C ASN A 71 -31.44 9.58 16.28
N GLU A 72 -30.35 10.25 15.90
CA GLU A 72 -30.13 11.67 16.14
C GLU A 72 -29.43 12.34 14.96
N HIS A 73 -29.66 13.65 14.82
CA HIS A 73 -28.79 14.55 14.06
C HIS A 73 -28.01 15.39 15.07
N ILE A 74 -26.69 15.24 15.07
CA ILE A 74 -25.82 15.81 16.10
C ILE A 74 -25.17 17.08 15.58
N VAL A 75 -25.19 18.14 16.39
CA VAL A 75 -24.48 19.39 16.14
C VAL A 75 -23.47 19.62 17.27
N ILE A 76 -22.18 19.52 16.94
CA ILE A 76 -21.07 19.78 17.86
C ILE A 76 -20.63 21.23 17.70
N ASN A 77 -21.21 22.10 18.54
CA ASN A 77 -21.01 23.56 18.50
C ASN A 77 -20.13 24.10 19.64
N LYS A 78 -19.48 23.22 20.38
CA LYS A 78 -18.52 23.50 21.45
C LYS A 78 -17.23 22.73 21.19
N SER A 79 -16.10 23.21 21.70
CA SER A 79 -14.82 22.51 21.58
C SER A 79 -14.84 21.30 22.51
N LEU A 80 -15.12 20.11 21.99
CA LEU A 80 -15.36 18.90 22.80
C LEU A 80 -14.58 17.71 22.27
N THR A 81 -14.28 16.76 23.15
CA THR A 81 -14.01 15.38 22.75
C THR A 81 -15.32 14.61 22.79
N VAL A 82 -15.76 14.06 21.66
CA VAL A 82 -16.91 13.17 21.56
C VAL A 82 -16.38 11.82 21.09
N GLU A 83 -16.42 10.83 21.98
CA GLU A 83 -15.78 9.52 21.76
C GLU A 83 -16.74 8.37 22.05
N SER A 84 -16.60 7.31 21.26
CA SER A 84 -17.24 6.03 21.55
C SER A 84 -16.40 5.23 22.54
N ARG A 85 -17.00 4.79 23.65
CA ARG A 85 -16.34 3.87 24.60
C ARG A 85 -16.16 2.46 24.01
N ASP A 86 -17.14 2.01 23.23
CA ASP A 86 -17.31 0.62 22.84
C ASP A 86 -16.97 0.37 21.35
N GLY A 87 -16.46 1.39 20.65
CA GLY A 87 -15.98 1.34 19.27
C GLY A 87 -17.07 1.34 18.20
N THR A 88 -16.65 1.34 16.93
CA THR A 88 -17.52 1.55 15.76
C THR A 88 -18.58 0.45 15.61
N SER A 89 -18.26 -0.79 15.98
CA SER A 89 -19.18 -1.93 15.83
C SER A 89 -20.38 -1.89 16.79
N ASN A 90 -20.31 -1.08 17.85
CA ASN A 90 -21.31 -1.10 18.94
C ASN A 90 -22.00 0.25 19.17
N THR A 91 -21.44 1.36 18.69
CA THR A 91 -21.96 2.71 18.92
C THR A 91 -22.34 3.36 17.58
N LEU A 92 -23.64 3.37 17.28
CA LEU A 92 -24.22 3.83 16.02
C LEU A 92 -24.94 5.17 16.19
N ILE A 93 -24.67 6.13 15.31
CA ILE A 93 -25.46 7.34 15.13
C ILE A 93 -26.21 7.22 13.78
N ASP A 94 -27.53 7.23 13.84
CA ASP A 94 -28.41 6.96 12.71
C ASP A 94 -29.21 8.23 12.33
N GLY A 95 -28.93 8.77 11.14
CA GLY A 95 -29.58 9.96 10.59
C GLY A 95 -30.95 9.73 9.96
N MET A 96 -31.52 8.52 10.07
CA MET A 96 -32.90 8.21 9.66
C MET A 96 -33.26 8.50 8.19
N GLY A 97 -32.27 8.55 7.30
CA GLY A 97 -32.44 8.58 5.85
C GLY A 97 -32.36 9.96 5.19
N GLY A 98 -31.83 10.99 5.85
CA GLY A 98 -31.71 12.32 5.25
C GLY A 98 -30.76 13.26 5.99
N GLY A 99 -30.49 14.42 5.42
CA GLY A 99 -29.75 15.51 6.08
C GLY A 99 -28.31 15.17 6.51
N VAL A 100 -27.77 15.97 7.43
CA VAL A 100 -26.43 15.80 8.01
C VAL A 100 -26.54 14.97 9.29
N VAL A 101 -25.82 13.86 9.40
CA VAL A 101 -25.87 13.04 10.62
C VAL A 101 -25.06 13.69 11.74
N VAL A 102 -23.84 14.15 11.46
CA VAL A 102 -22.98 14.87 12.41
C VAL A 102 -22.47 16.18 11.77
N ASP A 103 -22.83 17.33 12.33
CA ASP A 103 -22.36 18.66 11.92
C ASP A 103 -21.39 19.21 12.98
N ILE A 104 -20.11 19.27 12.65
CA ILE A 104 -19.05 19.79 13.51
C ILE A 104 -18.76 21.24 13.12
N THR A 105 -19.25 22.17 13.94
CA THR A 105 -19.18 23.60 13.67
C THR A 105 -18.21 24.36 14.56
N SER A 106 -17.73 23.74 15.64
CA SER A 106 -16.77 24.35 16.56
C SER A 106 -15.34 23.91 16.25
N ASP A 107 -14.37 24.75 16.60
CA ASP A 107 -12.96 24.44 16.49
C ASP A 107 -12.53 23.50 17.63
N ASN A 108 -11.37 22.84 17.48
CA ASN A 108 -10.77 21.97 18.50
C ASN A 108 -11.70 20.84 18.97
N VAL A 109 -12.41 20.21 18.02
CA VAL A 109 -13.26 19.04 18.30
C VAL A 109 -12.48 17.77 18.01
N THR A 110 -12.59 16.76 18.88
CA THR A 110 -12.21 15.38 18.56
C THR A 110 -13.47 14.54 18.44
N PHE A 111 -13.66 13.87 17.30
CA PHE A 111 -14.78 12.96 17.05
C PHE A 111 -14.27 11.57 16.65
N GLU A 112 -14.48 10.57 17.53
CA GLU A 112 -13.78 9.29 17.44
C GLU A 112 -14.65 8.06 17.70
N GLY A 113 -14.48 7.03 16.86
CA GLY A 113 -14.90 5.66 17.18
C GLY A 113 -16.38 5.33 16.92
N PHE A 114 -17.10 6.13 16.13
CA PHE A 114 -18.52 5.92 15.85
C PHE A 114 -18.77 5.22 14.52
N THR A 115 -19.88 4.48 14.43
CA THR A 115 -20.54 4.29 13.13
C THR A 115 -21.54 5.41 12.91
N VAL A 116 -21.44 6.13 11.79
CA VAL A 116 -22.33 7.21 11.37
C VAL A 116 -23.04 6.76 10.08
N GLN A 117 -24.38 6.73 10.09
CA GLN A 117 -25.11 6.15 8.96
C GLN A 117 -26.43 6.81 8.62
N ASN A 118 -26.99 6.41 7.48
CA ASN A 118 -28.34 6.77 7.01
C ASN A 118 -28.54 8.28 6.91
N GLY A 119 -27.59 9.00 6.31
CA GLY A 119 -27.71 10.43 6.00
C GLY A 119 -27.51 10.72 4.52
N GLU A 120 -27.78 11.97 4.13
CA GLU A 120 -27.30 12.52 2.86
C GLU A 120 -25.84 12.98 2.98
N ILE A 121 -25.49 13.49 4.16
CA ILE A 121 -24.12 13.83 4.55
C ILE A 121 -23.80 13.07 5.84
N GLY A 122 -22.76 12.25 5.83
CA GLY A 122 -22.31 11.55 7.03
C GLY A 122 -21.78 12.53 8.07
N ILE A 123 -20.63 13.14 7.79
CA ILE A 123 -20.04 14.17 8.65
C ILE A 123 -19.82 15.44 7.84
N LYS A 124 -20.30 16.56 8.36
CA LYS A 124 -19.96 17.89 7.88
C LYS A 124 -19.00 18.55 8.87
N LEU A 125 -17.93 19.15 8.37
CA LEU A 125 -16.92 19.82 9.19
C LEU A 125 -16.69 21.24 8.66
N THR A 126 -16.94 22.22 9.52
CA THR A 126 -16.63 23.64 9.29
C THR A 126 -15.72 24.19 10.38
N GLY A 127 -15.61 23.51 11.52
CA GLY A 127 -14.60 23.78 12.55
C GLY A 127 -13.18 23.56 12.05
N ASN A 128 -12.24 24.22 12.72
CA ASN A 128 -10.80 24.15 12.49
C ASN A 128 -10.12 23.36 13.61
N ASP A 129 -8.84 23.02 13.41
CA ASP A 129 -8.00 22.39 14.44
C ASP A 129 -8.64 21.13 15.05
N SER A 130 -9.48 20.44 14.28
CA SER A 130 -10.28 19.31 14.75
C SER A 130 -9.76 17.97 14.21
N VAL A 131 -10.07 16.92 14.94
CA VAL A 131 -9.67 15.54 14.65
C VAL A 131 -10.92 14.69 14.44
N VAL A 132 -11.02 14.06 13.28
CA VAL A 132 -12.07 13.07 12.98
C VAL A 132 -11.40 11.75 12.65
N ILE A 133 -11.48 10.79 13.58
CA ILE A 133 -10.62 9.61 13.55
C ILE A 133 -11.33 8.31 13.89
N ASP A 134 -10.91 7.22 13.25
CA ASP A 134 -11.37 5.85 13.55
C ASP A 134 -12.91 5.68 13.47
N ASN A 135 -13.58 6.43 12.59
CA ASN A 135 -15.03 6.32 12.37
C ASN A 135 -15.37 5.42 11.16
N THR A 136 -16.56 4.81 11.20
CA THR A 136 -17.17 4.13 10.05
C THR A 136 -18.36 4.94 9.56
N ILE A 137 -18.25 5.54 8.38
CA ILE A 137 -19.29 6.38 7.79
C ILE A 137 -19.90 5.60 6.61
N GLY A 138 -21.13 5.13 6.76
CA GLY A 138 -21.71 4.17 5.82
C GLY A 138 -23.19 4.34 5.59
N ASN A 139 -23.69 3.70 4.53
CA ASN A 139 -25.06 3.90 4.06
C ASN A 139 -25.44 5.39 3.91
N ILE A 140 -24.47 6.19 3.47
CA ILE A 140 -24.70 7.59 3.12
C ILE A 140 -25.21 7.60 1.69
N ALA A 141 -26.44 8.07 1.51
CA ALA A 141 -27.15 7.93 0.24
C ALA A 141 -27.82 9.23 -0.18
N GLY A 142 -27.71 9.55 -1.48
CA GLY A 142 -28.43 10.68 -2.04
C GLY A 142 -29.92 10.38 -2.14
N VAL A 143 -30.75 11.42 -2.04
CA VAL A 143 -32.21 11.28 -2.18
C VAL A 143 -32.63 10.79 -3.57
N TYR A 144 -33.74 10.05 -3.62
CA TYR A 144 -34.35 9.61 -4.88
C TYR A 144 -34.67 10.82 -5.78
N GLY A 145 -34.37 10.69 -7.07
CA GLY A 145 -34.42 11.75 -8.06
C GLY A 145 -33.09 12.43 -8.37
N GLY A 146 -31.97 11.77 -8.08
CA GLY A 146 -30.64 12.24 -8.46
C GLY A 146 -29.93 13.08 -7.39
N GLY A 147 -30.25 12.88 -6.11
CA GLY A 147 -29.66 13.62 -5.00
C GLY A 147 -28.16 13.38 -4.80
N TYR A 148 -27.48 14.42 -4.31
CA TYR A 148 -26.06 14.37 -3.96
C TYR A 148 -25.86 13.70 -2.60
N CYS A 149 -24.73 13.05 -2.40
CA CYS A 149 -24.32 12.58 -1.08
C CYS A 149 -22.83 12.79 -0.82
N TYR A 150 -22.50 12.94 0.45
CA TYR A 150 -21.14 13.20 0.91
C TYR A 150 -20.85 12.31 2.11
N GLY A 151 -19.91 11.37 2.00
CA GLY A 151 -19.41 10.65 3.18
C GLY A 151 -18.91 11.64 4.21
N MET A 152 -17.99 12.52 3.78
CA MET A 152 -17.57 13.69 4.54
C MET A 152 -17.56 14.95 3.67
N TYR A 153 -18.04 16.05 4.24
CA TYR A 153 -18.01 17.37 3.62
C TYR A 153 -17.27 18.38 4.49
N LEU A 154 -16.09 18.81 4.04
CA LEU A 154 -15.29 19.86 4.67
C LEU A 154 -15.51 21.18 3.93
N HIS A 155 -15.97 22.21 4.64
CA HIS A 155 -16.27 23.51 4.07
C HIS A 155 -15.49 24.61 4.76
N SER A 156 -14.56 25.24 4.04
CA SER A 156 -13.69 26.31 4.56
C SER A 156 -12.96 25.92 5.85
N ALA A 157 -12.71 24.63 6.04
CA ALA A 157 -12.11 24.06 7.23
C ALA A 157 -10.57 24.13 7.14
N ILE A 158 -9.91 24.45 8.25
CA ILE A 158 -8.47 24.68 8.33
C ILE A 158 -7.82 23.75 9.36
N ASN A 159 -6.66 23.19 9.01
CA ASN A 159 -5.80 22.46 9.95
C ASN A 159 -6.51 21.29 10.66
N ASN A 160 -7.34 20.53 9.95
CA ASN A 160 -8.01 19.36 10.52
C ASN A 160 -7.27 18.06 10.16
N ASP A 161 -7.28 17.10 11.08
CA ASP A 161 -6.83 15.73 10.86
C ASP A 161 -8.03 14.81 10.62
N ILE A 162 -8.15 14.32 9.39
CA ILE A 162 -9.16 13.34 8.99
C ILE A 162 -8.43 12.04 8.73
N SER A 163 -8.42 11.14 9.71
CA SER A 163 -7.62 9.92 9.59
C SER A 163 -8.28 8.62 10.03
N ARG A 164 -7.83 7.52 9.43
CA ARG A 164 -8.29 6.15 9.76
C ARG A 164 -9.82 5.96 9.70
N ASN A 165 -10.52 6.75 8.91
CA ASN A 165 -11.95 6.59 8.71
C ASN A 165 -12.24 5.60 7.57
N THR A 166 -13.30 4.81 7.71
CA THR A 166 -13.85 3.97 6.64
C THR A 166 -15.12 4.62 6.11
N ILE A 167 -15.14 5.00 4.84
CA ILE A 167 -16.18 5.84 4.26
C ILE A 167 -16.79 5.15 3.04
N SER A 168 -18.13 5.04 3.03
CA SER A 168 -18.89 4.59 1.88
C SER A 168 -20.09 5.49 1.60
N SER A 169 -20.31 5.81 0.33
CA SER A 169 -21.38 6.71 -0.09
C SER A 169 -21.92 6.36 -1.48
N THR A 170 -23.23 6.50 -1.68
CA THR A 170 -23.91 6.16 -2.95
C THR A 170 -24.86 7.26 -3.40
N GLY A 171 -24.66 7.77 -4.61
CA GLY A 171 -25.53 8.81 -5.17
C GLY A 171 -26.97 8.32 -5.33
N GLY A 172 -27.94 9.24 -5.24
CA GLY A 172 -29.35 8.88 -5.33
C GLY A 172 -29.75 8.38 -6.73
N SER A 173 -30.64 7.39 -6.83
CA SER A 173 -31.14 6.96 -8.14
C SER A 173 -31.98 8.05 -8.81
N GLY A 174 -31.89 8.16 -10.13
CA GLY A 174 -32.73 9.04 -10.94
C GLY A 174 -34.18 8.59 -10.97
N THR A 175 -35.10 9.52 -11.25
CA THR A 175 -36.53 9.22 -11.31
C THR A 175 -36.90 8.45 -12.57
N ASP A 176 -37.63 7.34 -12.39
CA ASP A 176 -38.29 6.65 -13.49
C ASP A 176 -39.49 7.47 -13.97
N ILE A 177 -39.73 7.50 -15.28
CA ILE A 177 -40.85 8.23 -15.86
C ILE A 177 -41.59 7.43 -16.93
N PHE A 178 -42.83 7.84 -17.17
CA PHE A 178 -43.65 7.42 -18.30
C PHE A 178 -44.05 8.67 -19.09
N GLY A 179 -43.12 9.21 -19.88
CA GLY A 179 -43.30 10.50 -20.54
C GLY A 179 -42.73 10.52 -21.95
N ALA A 180 -43.57 10.81 -22.93
CA ALA A 180 -43.15 11.00 -24.32
C ALA A 180 -42.41 12.33 -24.48
N GLY A 181 -41.24 12.32 -25.11
CA GLY A 181 -40.43 13.51 -25.35
C GLY A 181 -39.67 14.01 -24.12
N GLN A 182 -39.48 13.15 -23.11
CA GLN A 182 -38.87 13.51 -21.83
C GLN A 182 -37.63 12.66 -21.54
N HIS A 183 -36.74 13.20 -20.71
CA HIS A 183 -35.62 12.46 -20.14
C HIS A 183 -35.99 11.97 -18.74
N ALA A 184 -35.71 10.71 -18.44
CA ALA A 184 -35.77 10.22 -17.07
C ALA A 184 -34.71 10.93 -16.20
N GLY A 185 -34.91 10.89 -14.89
CA GLY A 185 -34.07 11.61 -13.95
C GLY A 185 -32.63 11.11 -13.98
N ALA A 186 -31.66 12.00 -13.80
CA ALA A 186 -30.26 11.61 -13.69
C ALA A 186 -29.98 10.95 -12.32
N GLY A 187 -29.00 10.06 -12.30
CA GLY A 187 -28.41 9.56 -11.08
C GLY A 187 -27.61 10.65 -10.38
N GLY A 188 -27.60 10.57 -9.06
CA GLY A 188 -27.01 11.55 -8.16
C GLY A 188 -25.52 11.33 -7.96
N TYR A 189 -24.86 12.38 -7.50
CA TYR A 189 -23.41 12.40 -7.39
C TYR A 189 -22.99 11.91 -6.02
N SER A 190 -21.83 11.28 -5.95
CA SER A 190 -21.28 10.74 -4.70
C SER A 190 -19.86 11.23 -4.47
N TYR A 191 -19.59 11.67 -3.24
CA TYR A 191 -18.29 12.10 -2.80
C TYR A 191 -17.92 11.31 -1.55
N GLY A 192 -16.79 10.61 -1.56
CA GLY A 192 -16.25 10.02 -0.34
C GLY A 192 -15.85 11.11 0.65
N ILE A 193 -14.86 11.93 0.27
CA ILE A 193 -14.49 13.16 0.98
C ILE A 193 -14.51 14.32 -0.01
N TYR A 194 -15.30 15.35 0.29
CA TYR A 194 -15.30 16.61 -0.45
C TYR A 194 -14.71 17.73 0.40
N LEU A 195 -13.59 18.29 -0.05
CA LEU A 195 -12.93 19.44 0.55
C LEU A 195 -13.19 20.67 -0.31
N ASN A 196 -13.99 21.60 0.20
CA ASN A 196 -14.31 22.85 -0.48
C ASN A 196 -13.70 24.03 0.27
N SER A 197 -12.76 24.71 -0.39
CA SER A 197 -12.09 25.91 0.11
C SER A 197 -11.31 25.70 1.42
N GLY A 198 -10.80 24.49 1.66
CA GLY A 198 -10.05 24.15 2.88
C GLY A 198 -8.54 24.35 2.75
N THR A 199 -7.88 24.64 3.87
CA THR A 199 -6.44 24.91 3.91
C THR A 199 -5.74 24.11 5.00
N ASP A 200 -4.51 23.66 4.75
CA ASP A 200 -3.66 22.97 5.73
C ASP A 200 -4.28 21.69 6.35
N ASN A 201 -5.26 21.06 5.69
CA ASN A 201 -5.88 19.85 6.23
C ASN A 201 -5.03 18.60 5.92
N TYR A 202 -5.04 17.66 6.85
CA TYR A 202 -4.36 16.37 6.75
C TYR A 202 -5.37 15.25 6.59
N ILE A 203 -5.43 14.63 5.42
CA ILE A 203 -6.35 13.52 5.11
C ILE A 203 -5.52 12.26 4.95
N SER A 204 -5.54 11.38 5.95
CA SER A 204 -4.65 10.22 5.93
C SER A 204 -5.22 8.87 6.38
N ARG A 205 -4.74 7.77 5.78
CA ARG A 205 -5.12 6.40 6.19
C ARG A 205 -6.63 6.12 6.13
N ASN A 206 -7.38 6.87 5.33
CA ASN A 206 -8.80 6.61 5.14
C ASN A 206 -9.01 5.51 4.10
N THR A 207 -10.05 4.71 4.28
CA THR A 207 -10.52 3.72 3.29
C THR A 207 -11.84 4.18 2.69
N LEU A 208 -11.88 4.45 1.40
CA LEU A 208 -13.02 5.02 0.70
C LEU A 208 -13.56 4.07 -0.38
N SER A 209 -14.88 3.89 -0.39
CA SER A 209 -15.60 3.16 -1.44
C SER A 209 -16.91 3.86 -1.78
N SER A 210 -16.91 4.57 -2.91
CA SER A 210 -18.06 5.40 -3.32
C SER A 210 -18.65 4.95 -4.65
N ALA A 211 -19.97 5.10 -4.82
CA ALA A 211 -20.67 4.78 -6.06
C ALA A 211 -21.59 5.91 -6.52
N GLY A 212 -21.67 6.15 -7.83
CA GLY A 212 -22.63 7.07 -8.43
C GLY A 212 -24.04 6.47 -8.47
N GLY A 213 -25.07 7.33 -8.39
CA GLY A 213 -26.46 6.88 -8.52
C GLY A 213 -26.79 6.39 -9.93
N SER A 214 -27.70 5.43 -10.06
CA SER A 214 -28.18 4.99 -11.38
C SER A 214 -29.07 6.05 -12.04
N GLY A 215 -28.99 6.21 -13.36
CA GLY A 215 -29.97 6.97 -14.12
C GLY A 215 -31.36 6.31 -14.11
N GLY A 216 -32.41 7.12 -14.18
CA GLY A 216 -33.79 6.65 -14.25
C GLY A 216 -34.16 6.07 -15.61
N THR A 217 -35.16 5.20 -15.63
CA THR A 217 -35.69 4.56 -16.83
C THR A 217 -36.88 5.35 -17.38
N ASN A 218 -36.87 5.63 -18.68
CA ASN A 218 -38.05 6.12 -19.38
C ASN A 218 -38.80 4.95 -20.06
N SER A 219 -40.01 4.70 -19.59
CA SER A 219 -40.91 3.67 -20.13
C SER A 219 -42.01 4.23 -21.02
N GLY A 220 -41.99 5.52 -21.38
CA GLY A 220 -43.02 6.19 -22.18
C GLY A 220 -42.48 6.77 -23.49
N GLY A 221 -43.23 6.57 -24.58
CA GLY A 221 -42.95 7.12 -25.89
C GLY A 221 -44.19 7.09 -26.77
N THR A 222 -44.47 8.18 -27.47
CA THR A 222 -45.63 8.27 -28.38
C THR A 222 -45.24 9.08 -29.59
N ILE A 223 -45.61 8.65 -30.80
CA ILE A 223 -45.31 9.36 -32.04
C ILE A 223 -45.73 10.83 -31.95
N PRO A 224 -44.86 11.80 -32.28
CA PRO A 224 -43.45 11.68 -32.74
C PRO A 224 -42.38 11.78 -31.63
N TYR A 225 -42.77 11.79 -30.36
CA TYR A 225 -41.91 12.10 -29.22
C TYR A 225 -41.32 10.84 -28.57
N HIS A 226 -39.99 10.80 -28.48
CA HIS A 226 -39.25 9.67 -27.94
C HIS A 226 -38.89 9.89 -26.46
N GLY A 227 -38.80 8.82 -25.68
CA GLY A 227 -38.34 8.88 -24.30
C GLY A 227 -36.86 8.54 -24.18
N HIS A 228 -36.13 9.24 -23.32
CA HIS A 228 -34.70 9.01 -23.12
C HIS A 228 -34.38 8.56 -21.69
N GLY A 229 -33.44 7.64 -21.54
CA GLY A 229 -32.92 7.24 -20.24
C GLY A 229 -32.15 8.37 -19.54
N GLY A 230 -32.16 8.36 -18.21
CA GLY A 230 -31.43 9.33 -17.40
C GLY A 230 -29.93 9.00 -17.37
N LYS A 231 -29.08 10.01 -17.20
CA LYS A 231 -27.63 9.78 -17.07
C LYS A 231 -27.30 9.12 -15.73
N GLY A 232 -26.26 8.30 -15.69
CA GLY A 232 -25.67 7.82 -14.45
C GLY A 232 -24.97 8.95 -13.69
N GLY A 233 -24.93 8.82 -12.37
CA GLY A 233 -24.32 9.79 -11.47
C GLY A 233 -22.81 9.67 -11.41
N ASN A 234 -22.13 10.81 -11.22
CA ASN A 234 -20.68 10.85 -11.10
C ASN A 234 -20.24 10.50 -9.67
N VAL A 235 -19.02 9.99 -9.56
CA VAL A 235 -18.43 9.64 -8.27
C VAL A 235 -17.00 10.13 -8.15
N TYR A 236 -16.67 10.56 -6.94
CA TYR A 236 -15.34 11.04 -6.57
C TYR A 236 -14.95 10.42 -5.24
N GLY A 237 -13.78 9.79 -5.17
CA GLY A 237 -13.24 9.29 -3.91
C GLY A 237 -12.89 10.46 -2.98
N ILE A 238 -11.87 11.24 -3.37
CA ILE A 238 -11.50 12.51 -2.73
C ILE A 238 -11.58 13.63 -3.76
N TYR A 239 -12.24 14.73 -3.44
CA TYR A 239 -12.36 15.88 -4.32
C TYR A 239 -11.92 17.15 -3.58
N LEU A 240 -10.87 17.80 -4.07
CA LEU A 240 -10.43 19.12 -3.62
C LEU A 240 -10.96 20.18 -4.58
N ASN A 241 -11.63 21.18 -4.03
CA ASN A 241 -12.12 22.34 -4.76
C ASN A 241 -11.65 23.62 -4.06
N LEU A 242 -10.97 24.51 -4.77
CA LEU A 242 -10.52 25.80 -4.22
C LEU A 242 -9.65 25.69 -2.95
N GLY A 243 -9.00 24.55 -2.71
CA GLY A 243 -8.21 24.29 -1.50
C GLY A 243 -6.73 24.59 -1.68
N THR A 244 -6.02 24.86 -0.58
CA THR A 244 -4.57 25.12 -0.61
C THR A 244 -3.80 24.42 0.51
N ASN A 245 -2.54 24.03 0.26
CA ASN A 245 -1.66 23.46 1.29
C ASN A 245 -2.20 22.21 2.02
N ASN A 246 -3.14 21.48 1.42
CA ASN A 246 -3.64 20.26 2.02
C ASN A 246 -2.69 19.10 1.74
N CYS A 247 -2.63 18.14 2.65
CA CYS A 247 -1.83 16.94 2.53
C CYS A 247 -2.73 15.70 2.55
N ILE A 248 -2.64 14.90 1.50
CA ILE A 248 -3.44 13.69 1.34
C ILE A 248 -2.48 12.52 1.22
N THR A 249 -2.50 11.60 2.18
CA THR A 249 -1.52 10.53 2.22
C THR A 249 -2.01 9.20 2.80
N ASP A 250 -1.43 8.09 2.39
CA ASP A 250 -1.76 6.76 2.90
C ASP A 250 -3.25 6.37 2.73
N ASN A 251 -4.02 7.00 1.85
CA ASN A 251 -5.44 6.68 1.67
C ASN A 251 -5.63 5.52 0.67
N LEU A 252 -6.59 4.64 0.95
CA LEU A 252 -7.05 3.59 0.04
C LEU A 252 -8.39 3.99 -0.58
N ILE A 253 -8.43 4.18 -1.89
CA ILE A 253 -9.57 4.80 -2.58
C ILE A 253 -10.06 3.90 -3.72
N SER A 254 -11.38 3.67 -3.74
CA SER A 254 -12.08 3.00 -4.84
C SER A 254 -13.37 3.74 -5.20
N SER A 255 -13.77 3.71 -6.47
CA SER A 255 -14.96 4.44 -6.92
C SER A 255 -15.60 3.85 -8.18
N ALA A 256 -16.93 3.81 -8.23
CA ALA A 256 -17.68 3.27 -9.38
C ALA A 256 -18.77 4.23 -9.89
N GLY A 257 -18.70 4.64 -11.15
CA GLY A 257 -19.68 5.52 -11.77
C GLY A 257 -21.05 4.87 -11.88
N GLY A 258 -22.12 5.66 -11.75
CA GLY A 258 -23.48 5.15 -11.84
C GLY A 258 -23.83 4.69 -13.24
N ALA A 259 -24.63 3.63 -13.37
CA ALA A 259 -25.10 3.19 -14.68
C ALA A 259 -26.10 4.19 -15.29
N GLY A 260 -26.07 4.34 -16.61
CA GLY A 260 -27.09 5.06 -17.36
C GLY A 260 -28.44 4.35 -17.33
N GLY A 261 -29.51 5.12 -17.30
CA GLY A 261 -30.88 4.64 -17.31
C GLY A 261 -31.34 4.23 -18.72
N SER A 262 -32.37 3.39 -18.79
CA SER A 262 -32.82 2.80 -20.07
C SER A 262 -34.03 3.52 -20.66
N ALA A 263 -34.25 3.34 -21.97
CA ALA A 263 -35.48 3.70 -22.68
C ALA A 263 -36.14 2.43 -23.23
N THR A 264 -37.25 1.95 -22.65
CA THR A 264 -37.69 0.54 -22.79
C THR A 264 -39.03 0.32 -23.51
N ALA A 265 -40.01 1.22 -23.41
CA ALA A 265 -41.34 1.04 -24.04
C ALA A 265 -41.60 2.08 -25.15
N GLN A 266 -40.86 1.93 -26.25
CA GLN A 266 -40.97 2.77 -27.44
C GLN A 266 -41.58 1.97 -28.60
N ASP A 267 -42.42 2.60 -29.44
CA ASP A 267 -42.90 1.99 -30.68
C ASP A 267 -41.75 1.88 -31.70
N ARG A 268 -41.01 0.76 -31.65
CA ARG A 268 -39.79 0.46 -32.44
C ARG A 268 -39.86 0.71 -33.96
N VAL A 269 -41.04 0.98 -34.51
CA VAL A 269 -41.24 1.27 -35.94
C VAL A 269 -41.24 2.78 -36.25
N TRP A 270 -41.76 3.64 -35.35
CA TRP A 270 -41.89 5.09 -35.57
C TRP A 270 -41.44 5.97 -34.40
N CYS A 271 -41.08 5.36 -33.26
CA CYS A 271 -40.52 6.01 -32.08
C CYS A 271 -39.36 5.22 -31.50
N CYS A 272 -38.22 5.87 -31.35
CA CYS A 272 -37.05 5.20 -30.78
C CYS A 272 -36.39 6.13 -29.75
N GLY A 273 -36.22 5.61 -28.55
CA GLY A 273 -35.57 6.28 -27.43
C GLY A 273 -34.11 5.85 -27.26
N ASP A 274 -33.29 6.78 -26.76
CA ASP A 274 -31.87 6.54 -26.46
C ASP A 274 -31.65 6.23 -24.97
N GLY A 275 -30.70 5.35 -24.69
CA GLY A 275 -30.23 5.10 -23.34
C GLY A 275 -29.44 6.28 -22.80
N GLY A 276 -29.48 6.49 -21.48
CA GLY A 276 -28.70 7.53 -20.83
C GLY A 276 -27.22 7.15 -20.73
N ASP A 277 -26.34 8.14 -20.75
CA ASP A 277 -24.90 7.91 -20.57
C ASP A 277 -24.58 7.38 -19.17
N GLY A 278 -23.53 6.57 -19.05
CA GLY A 278 -22.98 6.18 -17.75
C GLY A 278 -22.27 7.34 -17.07
N GLY A 279 -22.25 7.32 -15.73
CA GLY A 279 -21.58 8.30 -14.91
C GLY A 279 -20.06 8.13 -14.90
N SER A 280 -19.34 9.23 -14.71
CA SER A 280 -17.88 9.24 -14.60
C SER A 280 -17.43 8.93 -13.17
N SER A 281 -16.25 8.31 -13.07
CA SER A 281 -15.60 7.95 -11.81
C SER A 281 -14.19 8.51 -11.76
N CYS A 282 -13.83 9.16 -10.66
CA CYS A 282 -12.46 9.52 -10.37
C CYS A 282 -12.08 9.15 -8.94
N GLY A 283 -10.91 8.55 -8.76
CA GLY A 283 -10.38 8.27 -7.42
C GLY A 283 -10.09 9.57 -6.67
N ILE A 284 -9.23 10.41 -7.24
CA ILE A 284 -8.88 11.73 -6.70
C ILE A 284 -9.13 12.82 -7.75
N VAL A 285 -9.71 13.95 -7.35
CA VAL A 285 -9.84 15.15 -8.18
C VAL A 285 -9.24 16.35 -7.49
N ILE A 286 -8.42 17.10 -8.22
CA ILE A 286 -7.91 18.41 -7.82
C ILE A 286 -8.45 19.45 -8.80
N ASP A 287 -9.40 20.25 -8.36
CA ASP A 287 -10.02 21.31 -9.15
C ASP A 287 -9.73 22.68 -8.53
N SER A 288 -9.13 23.57 -9.32
CA SER A 288 -8.84 24.95 -8.96
C SER A 288 -8.17 25.09 -7.59
N SER A 289 -7.31 24.13 -7.23
CA SER A 289 -6.71 23.98 -5.90
C SER A 289 -5.20 23.97 -6.02
N ASP A 290 -4.50 24.79 -5.24
CA ASP A 290 -3.07 25.03 -5.43
C ASP A 290 -2.23 24.53 -4.24
N ASP A 291 -0.94 24.28 -4.47
CA ASP A 291 0.03 24.07 -3.37
C ASP A 291 -0.28 22.85 -2.47
N ASN A 292 -1.04 21.85 -2.93
CA ASN A 292 -1.34 20.63 -2.17
C ASN A 292 -0.30 19.53 -2.42
N THR A 293 -0.13 18.62 -1.44
CA THR A 293 0.82 17.50 -1.54
C THR A 293 0.11 16.16 -1.41
N LEU A 294 0.32 15.26 -2.38
CA LEU A 294 -0.32 13.94 -2.43
C LEU A 294 0.74 12.85 -2.56
N PHE A 295 0.81 11.94 -1.59
CA PHE A 295 1.77 10.83 -1.61
C PHE A 295 1.32 9.61 -0.83
N ASN A 296 1.83 8.43 -1.15
CA ASN A 296 1.46 7.13 -0.57
C ASN A 296 -0.03 6.76 -0.67
N ASN A 297 -0.80 7.41 -1.53
CA ASN A 297 -2.20 7.00 -1.74
C ASN A 297 -2.24 5.81 -2.70
N THR A 298 -3.16 4.89 -2.45
CA THR A 298 -3.48 3.79 -3.37
C THR A 298 -4.90 4.00 -3.90
N VAL A 299 -5.00 4.32 -5.19
CA VAL A 299 -6.26 4.43 -5.91
C VAL A 299 -6.40 3.18 -6.77
N SER A 300 -7.44 2.39 -6.52
CA SER A 300 -7.70 1.17 -7.28
C SER A 300 -9.18 0.92 -7.50
N GLY A 301 -9.51 0.18 -8.57
CA GLY A 301 -10.91 -0.15 -8.86
C GLY A 301 -11.74 1.09 -9.18
N VAL A 302 -11.23 1.94 -10.07
CA VAL A 302 -11.96 3.11 -10.58
C VAL A 302 -12.71 2.71 -11.85
N TYR A 303 -13.99 2.40 -11.68
CA TYR A 303 -14.85 1.90 -12.75
C TYR A 303 -15.77 2.98 -13.29
N ARG A 304 -15.88 3.07 -14.61
CA ARG A 304 -16.86 3.97 -15.25
C ARG A 304 -18.26 3.37 -15.20
N GLY A 305 -19.27 4.23 -15.20
CA GLY A 305 -20.65 3.80 -15.38
C GLY A 305 -20.88 3.24 -16.78
N ALA A 306 -21.59 2.13 -16.90
CA ALA A 306 -22.07 1.63 -18.18
C ALA A 306 -23.18 2.55 -18.73
N GLY A 307 -23.25 2.69 -20.06
CA GLY A 307 -24.37 3.36 -20.70
C GLY A 307 -25.66 2.52 -20.62
N GLY A 308 -26.80 3.20 -20.57
CA GLY A 308 -28.11 2.57 -20.52
C GLY A 308 -28.57 2.00 -21.86
N TYR A 309 -29.54 1.09 -21.82
CA TYR A 309 -30.14 0.51 -23.02
C TYR A 309 -31.09 1.52 -23.68
N GLY A 310 -30.91 1.80 -24.96
CA GLY A 310 -31.90 2.50 -25.78
C GLY A 310 -32.44 1.61 -26.88
N THR A 311 -33.69 1.86 -27.27
CA THR A 311 -34.32 1.18 -28.41
C THR A 311 -33.72 1.55 -29.77
N CYS A 312 -33.07 2.71 -29.92
CA CYS A 312 -32.22 2.98 -31.08
C CYS A 312 -30.73 3.10 -30.75
N THR A 313 -30.35 3.84 -29.71
CA THR A 313 -28.94 4.00 -29.35
C THR A 313 -28.70 3.64 -27.89
N TYR A 314 -27.64 2.87 -27.61
CA TYR A 314 -27.13 2.72 -26.25
C TYR A 314 -26.49 4.04 -25.79
N GLY A 315 -26.65 4.37 -24.51
CA GLY A 315 -25.90 5.45 -23.91
C GLY A 315 -24.40 5.17 -23.97
N SER A 316 -23.59 6.23 -23.99
CA SER A 316 -22.14 6.06 -23.94
C SER A 316 -21.70 5.67 -22.52
N PRO A 317 -20.67 4.84 -22.34
CA PRO A 317 -20.08 4.67 -21.02
C PRO A 317 -19.45 5.98 -20.53
N GLY A 318 -19.37 6.14 -19.21
CA GLY A 318 -18.68 7.28 -18.60
C GLY A 318 -17.15 7.20 -18.76
N THR A 319 -16.44 7.99 -17.96
CA THR A 319 -14.97 7.93 -17.84
C THR A 319 -14.54 7.38 -16.48
N GLY A 320 -13.32 6.84 -16.40
CA GLY A 320 -12.74 6.29 -15.17
C GLY A 320 -11.27 6.70 -15.04
N HIS A 321 -10.97 7.66 -14.17
CA HIS A 321 -9.60 8.14 -13.94
C HIS A 321 -9.09 7.89 -12.52
N GLY A 322 -7.87 7.38 -12.35
CA GLY A 322 -7.25 7.25 -11.04
C GLY A 322 -7.15 8.61 -10.34
N ILE A 323 -6.58 9.58 -11.04
CA ILE A 323 -6.52 10.98 -10.63
C ILE A 323 -6.82 11.91 -11.80
N ALA A 324 -7.55 13.00 -11.52
CA ALA A 324 -7.78 14.09 -12.45
C ALA A 324 -7.41 15.44 -11.83
N VAL A 325 -6.50 16.16 -12.47
CA VAL A 325 -6.12 17.54 -12.15
C VAL A 325 -6.65 18.42 -13.26
N ILE A 326 -7.50 19.38 -12.91
CA ILE A 326 -8.30 20.15 -13.86
C ILE A 326 -8.36 21.62 -13.48
N SER A 327 -8.84 22.44 -14.42
CA SER A 327 -8.99 23.90 -14.24
C SER A 327 -7.64 24.59 -13.98
N ALA A 328 -7.63 25.84 -13.52
CA ALA A 328 -6.39 26.59 -13.30
C ALA A 328 -5.65 26.15 -12.00
N THR A 329 -5.27 24.88 -11.93
CA THR A 329 -4.64 24.21 -10.77
C THR A 329 -3.11 24.20 -10.87
N ASN A 330 -2.39 24.66 -9.85
CA ASN A 330 -0.95 24.86 -9.89
C ASN A 330 -0.21 24.47 -8.60
N ARG A 331 1.09 24.19 -8.74
CA ARG A 331 2.05 23.97 -7.65
C ARG A 331 1.68 22.82 -6.71
N ASN A 332 0.83 21.89 -7.15
CA ASN A 332 0.63 20.64 -6.44
C ASN A 332 1.81 19.71 -6.69
N ILE A 333 2.15 18.89 -5.69
CA ILE A 333 3.24 17.90 -5.76
C ILE A 333 2.64 16.53 -5.51
N ILE A 334 2.66 15.68 -6.53
CA ILE A 334 2.01 14.36 -6.55
C ILE A 334 3.07 13.30 -6.87
N TYR A 335 3.46 12.50 -5.90
CA TYR A 335 4.51 11.49 -6.04
C TYR A 335 4.26 10.32 -5.10
N HIS A 336 4.85 9.15 -5.34
CA HIS A 336 4.70 7.96 -4.49
C HIS A 336 3.24 7.51 -4.32
N ASN A 337 2.40 7.68 -5.32
CA ASN A 337 1.03 7.13 -5.31
C ASN A 337 0.96 5.89 -6.21
N ASN A 338 0.10 4.94 -5.86
CA ASN A 338 -0.24 3.81 -6.71
C ASN A 338 -1.59 4.08 -7.39
N PHE A 339 -1.59 4.27 -8.70
CA PHE A 339 -2.80 4.33 -9.50
C PHE A 339 -2.98 3.02 -10.26
N GLU A 340 -4.02 2.26 -9.91
CA GLU A 340 -4.20 0.87 -10.30
C GLU A 340 -5.54 0.61 -10.98
N LYS A 341 -5.49 0.19 -12.25
CA LYS A 341 -6.61 -0.38 -13.02
C LYS A 341 -7.79 0.59 -13.14
N SER A 342 -7.51 1.83 -13.54
CA SER A 342 -8.57 2.78 -13.90
C SER A 342 -9.11 2.48 -15.29
N ASP A 343 -10.44 2.51 -15.48
CA ASP A 343 -11.09 2.07 -16.72
C ASP A 343 -10.71 2.87 -17.98
N THR A 344 -10.40 4.16 -17.85
CA THR A 344 -10.06 5.04 -18.98
C THR A 344 -8.57 5.36 -19.02
N ARG A 345 -8.01 5.84 -17.91
CA ARG A 345 -6.58 6.09 -17.74
C ARG A 345 -6.25 6.35 -16.28
N ASP A 346 -5.05 6.02 -15.83
CA ASP A 346 -4.69 6.24 -14.43
C ASP A 346 -4.49 7.73 -14.09
N GLY A 347 -3.78 8.50 -14.92
CA GLY A 347 -3.54 9.94 -14.66
C GLY A 347 -4.15 10.87 -15.70
N TYR A 348 -4.84 11.95 -15.29
CA TYR A 348 -5.32 13.00 -16.18
C TYR A 348 -4.93 14.39 -15.66
N ASP A 349 -4.22 15.19 -16.45
CA ASP A 349 -3.89 16.57 -16.07
C ASP A 349 -4.17 17.56 -17.22
N SER A 350 -5.23 18.35 -17.08
CA SER A 350 -5.50 19.53 -17.90
C SER A 350 -5.34 20.83 -17.10
N GLY A 351 -4.70 20.72 -15.93
CA GLY A 351 -4.38 21.79 -15.02
C GLY A 351 -3.34 22.78 -15.53
N GLY A 352 -2.92 23.69 -14.65
CA GLY A 352 -1.77 24.55 -14.90
C GLY A 352 -0.45 23.81 -14.68
N ASN A 353 0.43 24.36 -13.84
CA ASN A 353 1.76 23.81 -13.60
C ASN A 353 1.81 22.95 -12.33
N ASN A 354 1.73 21.63 -12.45
CA ASN A 354 1.80 20.69 -11.33
C ASN A 354 3.01 19.75 -11.48
N ALA A 355 3.57 19.31 -10.35
CA ALA A 355 4.67 18.35 -10.32
C ALA A 355 4.13 16.94 -10.06
N TRP A 356 4.52 15.99 -10.90
CA TRP A 356 4.11 14.59 -10.84
C TRP A 356 5.24 13.66 -10.36
N ASP A 357 6.30 14.25 -9.82
CA ASP A 357 7.44 13.57 -9.24
C ASP A 357 8.17 14.48 -8.26
N GLY A 358 9.01 13.89 -7.41
CA GLY A 358 9.93 14.62 -6.51
C GLY A 358 11.33 14.80 -7.11
N GLY A 359 11.49 14.69 -8.44
CA GLY A 359 12.78 14.67 -9.12
C GLY A 359 13.46 13.28 -9.11
N PRO A 360 14.68 13.17 -9.67
CA PRO A 360 15.33 11.89 -10.00
C PRO A 360 15.67 11.01 -8.80
N THR A 361 15.83 11.60 -7.61
CA THR A 361 16.19 10.86 -6.38
C THR A 361 14.98 10.40 -5.59
N ILE A 362 13.91 11.21 -5.59
CA ILE A 362 12.67 10.86 -4.90
C ILE A 362 11.84 9.93 -5.79
N GLY A 363 11.81 10.19 -7.10
CA GLY A 363 10.99 9.46 -8.06
C GLY A 363 9.56 10.00 -8.16
N GLY A 364 8.77 9.34 -9.00
CA GLY A 364 7.40 9.71 -9.35
C GLY A 364 6.36 8.80 -8.71
N ASN A 365 5.33 8.45 -9.48
CA ASN A 365 4.23 7.60 -9.07
C ASN A 365 4.31 6.23 -9.77
N TYR A 366 3.56 5.26 -9.27
CA TYR A 366 3.29 4.02 -9.99
C TYR A 366 1.97 4.14 -10.76
N TRP A 367 2.01 3.78 -12.05
CA TRP A 367 0.87 3.80 -12.96
C TRP A 367 0.70 2.39 -13.56
N SER A 368 -0.45 1.79 -13.37
CA SER A 368 -0.68 0.42 -13.86
C SER A 368 -0.79 0.32 -15.38
N ASP A 369 -1.09 1.43 -16.07
CA ASP A 369 -1.09 1.55 -17.52
C ASP A 369 0.25 2.04 -18.11
N TYR A 370 1.29 2.21 -17.29
CA TYR A 370 2.64 2.52 -17.77
C TYR A 370 3.29 1.31 -18.46
N THR A 371 3.79 1.56 -19.66
CA THR A 371 4.37 0.54 -20.57
C THR A 371 5.81 0.85 -20.99
N GLY A 372 6.46 1.81 -20.32
CA GLY A 372 7.85 2.13 -20.60
C GLY A 372 8.82 1.07 -20.05
N ASN A 373 10.11 1.30 -20.30
CA ASN A 373 11.17 0.36 -19.92
C ASN A 373 12.05 0.95 -18.82
N ASP A 374 12.63 0.06 -18.02
CA ASP A 374 13.73 0.36 -17.11
C ASP A 374 14.98 -0.39 -17.58
N THR A 375 15.80 0.32 -18.36
CA THR A 375 17.08 -0.18 -18.87
C THR A 375 18.22 0.02 -17.88
N SER A 376 18.05 0.87 -16.86
CA SER A 376 19.00 1.08 -15.77
C SER A 376 18.93 -0.02 -14.72
N GLY A 377 17.76 -0.66 -14.57
CA GLY A 377 17.48 -1.66 -13.55
C GLY A 377 17.35 -1.08 -12.14
N ASP A 378 17.04 0.21 -12.02
CA ASP A 378 16.90 0.92 -10.74
C ASP A 378 15.45 1.03 -10.24
N GLY A 379 14.50 0.38 -10.93
CA GLY A 379 13.08 0.35 -10.57
C GLY A 379 12.31 1.58 -11.03
N ILE A 380 12.97 2.53 -11.70
CA ILE A 380 12.38 3.76 -12.25
C ILE A 380 12.41 3.68 -13.78
N GLY A 381 11.27 3.95 -14.40
CA GLY A 381 11.13 3.99 -15.84
C GLY A 381 11.96 5.10 -16.48
N ASN A 382 12.66 4.78 -17.58
CA ASN A 382 13.46 5.78 -18.31
C ASN A 382 12.62 6.65 -19.27
N THR A 383 11.37 6.28 -19.51
CA THR A 383 10.43 7.04 -20.35
C THR A 383 9.43 7.76 -19.45
N PRO A 384 9.30 9.10 -19.53
CA PRO A 384 8.27 9.81 -18.79
C PRO A 384 6.85 9.30 -19.11
N TYR A 385 6.01 9.19 -18.11
CA TYR A 385 4.59 8.89 -18.26
C TYR A 385 3.80 10.16 -18.63
N ASP A 386 2.96 10.09 -19.67
CA ASP A 386 2.16 11.21 -20.15
C ASP A 386 0.75 11.16 -19.53
N LEU A 387 0.41 12.18 -18.74
CA LEU A 387 -0.90 12.29 -18.07
C LEU A 387 -2.01 12.80 -19.00
N GLY A 388 -1.77 12.98 -20.28
CA GLY A 388 -2.66 13.60 -21.25
C GLY A 388 -3.23 14.96 -20.84
N GLY A 389 -4.55 15.14 -20.96
CA GLY A 389 -5.24 16.43 -20.71
C GLY A 389 -4.84 17.60 -21.64
N GLY A 390 -3.85 17.39 -22.53
CA GLY A 390 -3.52 18.30 -23.64
C GLY A 390 -2.50 19.39 -23.30
N ILE A 391 -2.04 19.48 -22.05
CA ILE A 391 -1.05 20.48 -21.61
C ILE A 391 0.39 19.95 -21.63
N GLY A 392 0.57 18.64 -21.83
CA GLY A 392 1.87 17.98 -21.84
C GLY A 392 2.46 17.72 -20.44
N ALA A 393 1.61 17.57 -19.42
CA ALA A 393 2.02 17.19 -18.07
C ALA A 393 2.57 15.75 -18.04
N LYS A 394 3.66 15.56 -17.30
CA LYS A 394 4.40 14.30 -17.26
C LYS A 394 4.89 14.00 -15.87
N ASP A 395 4.87 12.72 -15.53
CA ASP A 395 5.69 12.14 -14.49
C ASP A 395 7.01 11.71 -15.15
N TYR A 396 8.13 12.33 -14.77
CA TYR A 396 9.42 12.06 -15.39
C TYR A 396 10.11 10.80 -14.84
N TYR A 397 9.66 10.30 -13.69
CA TYR A 397 10.30 9.21 -12.97
C TYR A 397 9.28 8.15 -12.51
N PRO A 398 8.45 7.60 -13.43
CA PRO A 398 7.42 6.64 -13.06
C PRO A 398 8.05 5.36 -12.50
N PHE A 399 7.53 4.84 -11.40
CA PHE A 399 8.00 3.58 -10.84
C PHE A 399 7.51 2.39 -11.67
N MET A 400 8.36 1.39 -11.85
CA MET A 400 8.04 0.17 -12.61
C MET A 400 7.08 -0.75 -11.87
N ASN A 401 7.13 -0.72 -10.53
CA ASN A 401 6.36 -1.59 -9.66
C ASN A 401 5.60 -0.78 -8.62
N LYS A 402 4.47 -1.34 -8.17
CA LYS A 402 3.71 -0.84 -7.02
C LYS A 402 4.63 -0.67 -5.82
N ASN A 403 4.51 0.45 -5.11
CA ASN A 403 5.36 0.80 -3.96
C ASN A 403 6.87 0.83 -4.26
N GLY A 404 7.30 1.07 -5.51
CA GLY A 404 8.72 1.01 -5.89
C GLY A 404 9.65 2.00 -5.17
N TRP A 405 9.10 3.00 -4.48
CA TRP A 405 9.84 3.94 -3.63
C TRP A 405 10.12 3.41 -2.22
N VAL A 406 9.43 2.35 -1.80
CA VAL A 406 9.70 1.69 -0.52
C VAL A 406 10.92 0.80 -0.72
N THR A 407 12.01 1.14 -0.03
CA THR A 407 13.20 0.28 -0.03
C THR A 407 12.84 -1.05 0.62
N ASP A 408 12.99 -2.12 -0.15
CA ASP A 408 12.92 -3.47 0.35
C ASP A 408 14.07 -3.70 1.36
N ILE A 409 13.69 -4.18 2.54
CA ILE A 409 14.58 -4.47 3.68
C ILE A 409 14.49 -5.94 4.11
N GLU A 410 13.67 -6.75 3.45
CA GLU A 410 13.43 -8.14 3.81
C GLU A 410 14.35 -9.04 3.00
N PRO A 411 15.32 -9.73 3.62
CA PRO A 411 16.17 -10.64 2.88
C PRO A 411 15.42 -11.90 2.43
N PRO A 412 15.88 -12.57 1.36
CA PRO A 412 15.24 -13.79 0.88
C PRO A 412 15.46 -14.93 1.88
N ALA A 413 14.64 -15.96 1.82
CA ALA A 413 14.81 -17.17 2.60
C ALA A 413 16.16 -17.86 2.32
N SER A 414 16.63 -18.69 3.25
CA SER A 414 17.86 -19.45 3.05
C SER A 414 17.65 -20.58 2.04
N ILE A 415 18.75 -21.10 1.47
CA ILE A 415 18.71 -22.32 0.67
C ILE A 415 18.22 -23.51 1.51
N THR A 416 17.62 -24.50 0.86
CA THR A 416 17.19 -25.76 1.49
C THR A 416 17.88 -26.96 0.84
N ASN A 417 17.78 -28.13 1.46
CA ASN A 417 18.34 -29.39 0.94
C ASN A 417 19.84 -29.34 0.60
N LEU A 418 20.62 -28.57 1.36
CA LEU A 418 22.08 -28.54 1.19
C LEU A 418 22.69 -29.89 1.55
N ILE A 419 23.25 -30.58 0.55
CA ILE A 419 23.88 -31.89 0.68
C ILE A 419 25.16 -31.96 -0.17
N ASN A 420 26.08 -32.85 0.17
CA ASN A 420 27.20 -33.21 -0.70
C ASN A 420 26.77 -34.28 -1.72
N ALA A 421 26.42 -33.89 -2.94
CA ALA A 421 25.90 -34.80 -3.97
C ALA A 421 26.97 -35.78 -4.50
N THR A 422 28.18 -35.27 -4.75
CA THR A 422 29.31 -36.08 -5.20
C THR A 422 30.60 -35.59 -4.55
N TYR A 423 31.57 -36.50 -4.37
CA TYR A 423 32.87 -36.16 -3.84
C TYR A 423 33.93 -37.10 -4.43
N GLY A 424 35.16 -36.61 -4.53
CA GLY A 424 36.34 -37.37 -4.92
C GLY A 424 37.49 -37.09 -3.96
N GLN A 425 38.69 -37.54 -4.33
CA GLN A 425 39.89 -37.33 -3.51
C GLN A 425 40.28 -35.85 -3.41
N THR A 426 39.92 -35.02 -4.38
CA THR A 426 40.37 -33.62 -4.47
C THR A 426 39.24 -32.60 -4.65
N TYR A 427 37.98 -33.05 -4.56
CA TYR A 427 36.83 -32.18 -4.73
C TYR A 427 35.62 -32.64 -3.91
N ILE A 428 34.75 -31.69 -3.59
CA ILE A 428 33.41 -31.94 -3.06
C ILE A 428 32.43 -31.05 -3.84
N ASN A 429 31.37 -31.67 -4.34
CA ASN A 429 30.28 -30.98 -5.02
C ASN A 429 29.05 -30.97 -4.12
N TRP A 430 28.66 -29.76 -3.70
CA TRP A 430 27.43 -29.54 -2.95
C TRP A 430 26.30 -29.13 -3.88
N THR A 431 25.10 -29.61 -3.58
CA THR A 431 23.86 -29.21 -4.25
C THR A 431 22.85 -28.76 -3.21
N TRP A 432 21.94 -27.90 -3.59
CA TRP A 432 20.87 -27.39 -2.73
C TRP A 432 19.66 -27.00 -3.58
N THR A 433 18.64 -26.46 -2.94
CA THR A 433 17.47 -25.84 -3.60
C THR A 433 17.46 -24.37 -3.26
N ASN A 434 17.36 -23.51 -4.28
CA ASN A 434 17.26 -22.06 -4.08
C ASN A 434 15.93 -21.69 -3.39
N PRO A 435 15.88 -20.58 -2.64
CA PRO A 435 14.62 -20.08 -2.09
C PRO A 435 13.67 -19.70 -3.22
N ASN A 436 12.36 -19.90 -2.98
CA ASN A 436 11.30 -19.53 -3.93
C ASN A 436 10.80 -18.11 -3.66
N ASP A 437 11.73 -17.17 -3.46
CA ASP A 437 11.44 -15.75 -3.32
C ASP A 437 11.53 -15.05 -4.67
N ALA A 438 10.58 -14.16 -4.95
CA ALA A 438 10.44 -13.50 -6.25
C ALA A 438 11.63 -12.59 -6.59
N ASP A 439 12.34 -12.12 -5.58
CA ASP A 439 13.46 -11.19 -5.63
C ASP A 439 14.80 -11.87 -5.31
N PHE A 440 14.85 -13.18 -5.14
CA PHE A 440 16.11 -13.90 -4.92
C PHE A 440 17.10 -13.62 -6.07
N ASN A 441 18.28 -13.11 -5.73
CA ASN A 441 19.29 -12.71 -6.71
C ASN A 441 20.49 -13.65 -6.77
N ARG A 442 21.07 -14.00 -5.61
CA ARG A 442 22.32 -14.79 -5.56
C ARG A 442 22.57 -15.41 -4.19
N ILE A 443 23.50 -16.38 -4.17
CA ILE A 443 24.04 -17.01 -2.96
C ILE A 443 25.50 -16.63 -2.80
N LEU A 444 25.90 -16.27 -1.58
CA LEU A 444 27.29 -16.09 -1.16
C LEU A 444 27.84 -17.42 -0.67
N ILE A 445 28.93 -17.91 -1.26
CA ILE A 445 29.56 -19.19 -0.90
C ILE A 445 30.83 -18.96 -0.10
N PHE A 446 30.93 -19.64 1.04
CA PHE A 446 32.10 -19.68 1.90
C PHE A 446 32.58 -21.13 2.05
N ILE A 447 33.89 -21.34 2.02
CA ILE A 447 34.51 -22.64 2.30
C ILE A 447 35.47 -22.46 3.47
N ASP A 448 35.29 -23.24 4.53
CA ASP A 448 36.06 -23.18 5.77
C ASP A 448 36.12 -21.76 6.36
N GLY A 449 34.97 -21.07 6.31
CA GLY A 449 34.83 -19.69 6.79
C GLY A 449 35.37 -18.59 5.86
N ILE A 450 35.95 -18.95 4.71
CA ILE A 450 36.53 -17.99 3.75
C ILE A 450 35.57 -17.80 2.57
N TRP A 451 35.21 -16.54 2.28
CA TRP A 451 34.41 -16.20 1.10
C TRP A 451 35.10 -16.67 -0.20
N ARG A 452 34.34 -17.31 -1.09
CA ARG A 452 34.84 -17.84 -2.36
C ARG A 452 34.26 -17.14 -3.57
N THR A 453 32.94 -17.12 -3.71
CA THR A 453 32.26 -16.60 -4.90
C THR A 453 30.78 -16.37 -4.61
N ASN A 454 30.09 -15.75 -5.59
CA ASN A 454 28.65 -15.71 -5.65
C ASN A 454 28.14 -16.64 -6.77
N THR A 455 26.95 -17.19 -6.62
CA THR A 455 26.33 -18.05 -7.65
C THR A 455 24.80 -17.93 -7.65
N THR A 456 24.18 -18.19 -8.79
CA THR A 456 22.73 -18.42 -8.92
C THR A 456 22.39 -19.90 -9.14
N SER A 457 23.40 -20.71 -9.47
CA SER A 457 23.26 -22.15 -9.66
C SER A 457 22.95 -22.85 -8.34
N GLU A 458 22.20 -23.95 -8.41
CA GLU A 458 21.84 -24.81 -7.29
C GLU A 458 22.96 -25.81 -6.88
N TYR A 459 24.21 -25.49 -7.23
CA TYR A 459 25.37 -26.30 -6.90
C TYR A 459 26.66 -25.49 -6.84
N TYR A 460 27.65 -26.03 -6.12
CA TYR A 460 29.02 -25.55 -6.13
C TYR A 460 30.00 -26.70 -5.98
N ASN A 461 30.92 -26.80 -6.94
CA ASN A 461 31.99 -27.80 -6.94
C ASN A 461 33.31 -27.16 -6.49
N ALA A 462 33.69 -27.42 -5.25
CA ALA A 462 34.97 -26.97 -4.71
C ALA A 462 36.06 -28.00 -5.00
N THR A 463 37.18 -27.56 -5.58
CA THR A 463 38.30 -28.41 -5.98
C THR A 463 39.60 -27.97 -5.29
N GLY A 464 40.64 -28.80 -5.40
CA GLY A 464 41.96 -28.52 -4.82
C GLY A 464 42.09 -28.90 -3.35
N PHE A 465 41.19 -29.74 -2.85
CA PHE A 465 41.28 -30.31 -1.52
C PHE A 465 42.28 -31.46 -1.46
N THR A 466 42.78 -31.72 -0.25
CA THR A 466 43.57 -32.92 0.04
C THR A 466 42.65 -34.14 0.26
N PRO A 467 43.09 -35.37 -0.06
CA PRO A 467 42.29 -36.56 0.21
C PRO A 467 42.12 -36.81 1.72
N GLY A 468 40.93 -37.28 2.12
CA GLY A 468 40.60 -37.60 3.50
C GLY A 468 40.43 -36.40 4.45
N THR A 469 40.29 -35.17 3.94
CA THR A 469 40.08 -33.96 4.77
C THR A 469 38.63 -33.48 4.73
N SER A 470 38.15 -33.00 5.88
CA SER A 470 36.82 -32.42 6.02
C SER A 470 36.83 -30.94 5.70
N HIS A 471 35.81 -30.49 4.97
CA HIS A 471 35.59 -29.10 4.59
C HIS A 471 34.13 -28.72 4.86
N GLU A 472 33.93 -27.49 5.32
CA GLU A 472 32.61 -26.92 5.54
C GLU A 472 32.26 -25.93 4.43
N ILE A 473 31.10 -26.13 3.79
CA ILE A 473 30.46 -25.09 3.00
C ILE A 473 29.49 -24.33 3.90
N ALA A 474 29.49 -23.00 3.80
CA ALA A 474 28.56 -22.11 4.48
C ALA A 474 28.00 -21.10 3.48
N THR A 475 26.70 -20.81 3.57
CA THR A 475 25.99 -20.00 2.58
C THR A 475 25.09 -18.94 3.21
N HIS A 476 24.97 -17.80 2.50
CA HIS A 476 23.93 -16.78 2.70
C HIS A 476 23.23 -16.49 1.37
N THR A 477 21.96 -16.12 1.41
CA THR A 477 21.17 -15.68 0.25
C THR A 477 21.05 -14.16 0.22
N VAL A 478 20.93 -13.59 -0.98
CA VAL A 478 20.84 -12.14 -1.22
C VAL A 478 19.77 -11.88 -2.28
N ASP A 479 18.91 -10.89 -2.06
CA ASP A 479 17.90 -10.45 -3.03
C ASP A 479 18.46 -9.41 -4.02
N VAL A 480 17.60 -8.91 -4.91
CA VAL A 480 17.91 -7.87 -5.90
C VAL A 480 18.21 -6.51 -5.26
N SER A 481 17.62 -6.24 -4.10
CA SER A 481 17.77 -5.01 -3.31
C SER A 481 19.08 -4.98 -2.51
N GLY A 482 19.74 -6.14 -2.40
CA GLY A 482 21.00 -6.33 -1.69
C GLY A 482 20.83 -6.74 -0.22
N ASN A 483 19.62 -7.07 0.25
CA ASN A 483 19.46 -7.56 1.61
C ASN A 483 20.01 -8.98 1.70
N VAL A 484 20.81 -9.21 2.73
CA VAL A 484 21.49 -10.48 2.96
C VAL A 484 20.76 -11.21 4.08
N ASN A 485 20.33 -12.44 3.82
CA ASN A 485 19.84 -13.30 4.89
C ASN A 485 21.01 -13.55 5.85
N THR A 486 20.82 -13.25 7.13
CA THR A 486 21.89 -13.38 8.13
C THR A 486 21.98 -14.79 8.73
N SER A 487 21.06 -15.69 8.35
CA SER A 487 21.03 -17.08 8.79
C SER A 487 21.96 -17.93 7.95
N TRP A 488 22.94 -18.53 8.62
CA TRP A 488 23.88 -19.46 8.01
C TRP A 488 23.23 -20.82 7.72
N VAL A 489 23.38 -21.32 6.49
CA VAL A 489 23.14 -22.73 6.16
C VAL A 489 24.47 -23.37 5.81
N ASN A 490 24.86 -24.38 6.60
CA ASN A 490 26.17 -24.99 6.55
C ASN A 490 26.06 -26.50 6.37
N HIS A 491 27.08 -27.09 5.72
CA HIS A 491 27.23 -28.53 5.63
C HIS A 491 28.70 -28.93 5.59
N THR A 492 29.11 -29.82 6.49
CA THR A 492 30.46 -30.40 6.48
C THR A 492 30.49 -31.69 5.69
N ALA A 493 31.47 -31.85 4.79
CA ALA A 493 31.69 -33.08 4.03
C ALA A 493 33.18 -33.39 3.94
N THR A 494 33.52 -34.66 3.69
CA THR A 494 34.92 -35.14 3.67
C THR A 494 35.25 -35.66 2.27
N THR A 495 36.42 -35.30 1.75
CA THR A 495 36.93 -35.86 0.49
C THR A 495 37.15 -37.37 0.61
N ALA A 496 37.13 -38.07 -0.52
CA ALA A 496 37.42 -39.50 -0.53
C ALA A 496 38.85 -39.73 0.01
N PRO A 497 39.07 -40.80 0.81
CA PRO A 497 40.41 -41.11 1.29
C PRO A 497 41.35 -41.42 0.13
N THR A 498 42.65 -41.35 0.39
CA THR A 498 43.66 -41.91 -0.51
C THR A 498 43.33 -43.39 -0.75
N ILE A 499 43.28 -43.81 -2.01
CA ILE A 499 43.11 -45.22 -2.36
C ILE A 499 44.46 -45.89 -2.04
N PRO A 500 44.51 -46.94 -1.20
CA PRO A 500 45.72 -47.72 -0.99
C PRO A 500 46.16 -48.30 -2.34
N VAL A 501 47.38 -47.98 -2.78
CA VAL A 501 47.92 -48.55 -4.02
C VAL A 501 48.29 -50.00 -3.73
N ARG A 502 47.70 -50.94 -4.46
CA ARG A 502 47.99 -52.37 -4.28
C ARG A 502 49.45 -52.62 -4.62
N GLY A 503 50.21 -53.17 -3.68
CA GLY A 503 51.65 -53.34 -3.81
C GLY A 503 52.51 -52.17 -3.31
N ASP A 504 51.91 -51.06 -2.84
CA ASP A 504 52.63 -49.98 -2.15
C ASP A 504 52.75 -50.36 -0.67
N LEU A 505 53.97 -50.74 -0.27
CA LEU A 505 54.25 -51.33 1.05
C LEU A 505 54.94 -50.34 1.99
N ASN A 506 55.34 -49.18 1.48
CA ASN A 506 55.88 -48.10 2.30
C ASN A 506 54.87 -46.95 2.48
N SER A 507 53.69 -47.03 1.84
CA SER A 507 52.60 -46.04 1.89
C SER A 507 52.98 -44.65 1.36
N ASP A 508 53.90 -44.57 0.41
CA ASP A 508 54.28 -43.31 -0.24
C ASP A 508 53.42 -42.97 -1.47
N GLY A 509 52.51 -43.86 -1.85
CA GLY A 509 51.59 -43.73 -2.97
C GLY A 509 52.19 -44.06 -4.34
N ILE A 510 53.44 -44.54 -4.40
CA ILE A 510 54.17 -44.80 -5.64
C ILE A 510 54.75 -46.22 -5.59
N LEU A 511 54.43 -47.04 -6.59
CA LEU A 511 55.09 -48.34 -6.73
C LEU A 511 56.54 -48.15 -7.17
N THR A 512 57.48 -48.52 -6.31
CA THR A 512 58.92 -48.46 -6.58
C THR A 512 59.59 -49.80 -6.34
N PRO A 513 60.87 -49.98 -6.76
CA PRO A 513 61.65 -51.13 -6.35
C PRO A 513 61.81 -51.28 -4.84
N ALA A 514 61.56 -50.22 -4.04
CA ALA A 514 61.56 -50.31 -2.59
C ALA A 514 60.40 -51.18 -2.09
N ASP A 515 59.22 -51.05 -2.68
CA ASP A 515 58.04 -51.86 -2.34
C ASP A 515 58.24 -53.33 -2.71
N ALA A 516 58.84 -53.60 -3.87
CA ALA A 516 59.22 -54.96 -4.27
C ALA A 516 60.24 -55.59 -3.28
N ALA A 517 61.17 -54.79 -2.76
CA ALA A 517 62.12 -55.25 -1.75
C ALA A 517 61.43 -55.56 -0.41
N ILE A 518 60.45 -54.75 0.00
CA ILE A 518 59.64 -55.00 1.22
C ILE A 518 58.82 -56.29 1.03
N ALA A 519 58.18 -56.49 -0.12
CA ALA A 519 57.44 -57.71 -0.44
C ALA A 519 58.35 -58.96 -0.37
N LEU A 520 59.59 -58.86 -0.85
CA LEU A 520 60.56 -59.96 -0.79
C LEU A 520 60.98 -60.29 0.65
N VAL A 521 61.10 -59.27 1.51
CA VAL A 521 61.37 -59.46 2.95
C VAL A 521 60.18 -60.15 3.63
N ILE A 522 58.95 -59.73 3.31
CA ILE A 522 57.72 -60.35 3.83
C ILE A 522 57.68 -61.83 3.40
N ALA A 523 57.90 -62.12 2.12
CA ALA A 523 57.97 -63.47 1.57
C ALA A 523 59.05 -64.36 2.26
N ALA A 524 60.23 -63.80 2.53
CA ALA A 524 61.31 -64.52 3.20
C ALA A 524 61.02 -64.80 4.68
N SER A 525 60.22 -63.95 5.33
CA SER A 525 59.83 -64.09 6.74
C SER A 525 58.63 -65.03 6.96
N GLY A 526 57.86 -65.33 5.91
CA GLY A 526 56.59 -66.05 6.00
C GLY A 526 55.45 -65.24 6.65
N ALA A 527 55.64 -63.94 6.84
CA ALA A 527 54.60 -63.02 7.27
C ALA A 527 53.59 -62.78 6.13
N HIS A 528 52.39 -62.35 6.47
CA HIS A 528 51.32 -62.05 5.52
C HIS A 528 50.96 -60.56 5.61
N ASP A 529 51.00 -59.87 4.47
CA ASP A 529 50.48 -58.53 4.31
C ASP A 529 49.52 -58.52 3.09
N PRO A 530 48.23 -58.20 3.27
CA PRO A 530 47.27 -58.14 2.17
C PRO A 530 47.65 -57.17 1.04
N ALA A 531 48.41 -56.10 1.34
CA ALA A 531 48.89 -55.17 0.32
C ALA A 531 50.07 -55.76 -0.47
N ALA A 532 50.78 -56.75 0.10
CA ALA A 532 51.92 -57.42 -0.53
C ALA A 532 51.50 -58.65 -1.35
N ASP A 533 50.35 -59.27 -1.08
CA ASP A 533 49.78 -60.35 -1.90
C ASP A 533 49.04 -59.77 -3.13
N VAL A 534 49.84 -59.30 -4.09
CA VAL A 534 49.33 -58.69 -5.32
C VAL A 534 48.81 -59.75 -6.31
N SER A 535 49.26 -61.00 -6.19
CA SER A 535 48.75 -62.13 -6.98
C SER A 535 47.36 -62.62 -6.51
N GLY A 536 47.03 -62.40 -5.24
CA GLY A 536 45.75 -62.75 -4.62
C GLY A 536 45.60 -64.24 -4.29
N ASP A 537 46.71 -64.96 -4.14
CA ASP A 537 46.72 -66.40 -3.86
C ASP A 537 46.70 -66.73 -2.35
N GLY A 538 46.70 -65.71 -1.50
CA GLY A 538 46.70 -65.80 -0.04
C GLY A 538 48.10 -65.97 0.57
N SER A 539 49.17 -65.88 -0.22
CA SER A 539 50.57 -65.99 0.22
C SER A 539 51.45 -64.93 -0.42
N VAL A 540 52.27 -64.24 0.38
CA VAL A 540 53.28 -63.31 -0.17
C VAL A 540 54.51 -64.10 -0.59
N THR A 541 54.80 -64.15 -1.89
CA THR A 541 55.91 -64.90 -2.47
C THR A 541 56.84 -64.01 -3.30
N SER A 542 57.93 -64.59 -3.83
CA SER A 542 58.77 -63.88 -4.79
C SER A 542 58.03 -63.49 -6.08
N LEU A 543 56.89 -64.13 -6.38
CA LEU A 543 56.04 -63.76 -7.51
C LEU A 543 55.40 -62.40 -7.27
N ASP A 544 54.89 -62.15 -6.06
CA ASP A 544 54.28 -60.87 -5.68
C ASP A 544 55.30 -59.73 -5.72
N ALA A 545 56.51 -59.96 -5.20
CA ALA A 545 57.61 -59.00 -5.29
C ALA A 545 57.98 -58.69 -6.76
N LEU A 546 57.96 -59.69 -7.65
CA LEU A 546 58.21 -59.50 -9.08
C LEU A 546 57.10 -58.70 -9.75
N MET A 547 55.84 -58.98 -9.41
CA MET A 547 54.67 -58.25 -9.91
C MET A 547 54.73 -56.77 -9.49
N ILE A 548 55.06 -56.48 -8.23
CA ILE A 548 55.29 -55.10 -7.74
C ILE A 548 56.40 -54.40 -8.52
N LEU A 549 57.52 -55.09 -8.74
CA LEU A 549 58.65 -54.53 -9.50
C LEU A 549 58.29 -54.27 -10.98
N GLN A 550 57.52 -55.17 -11.59
CA GLN A 550 57.03 -55.03 -12.96
C GLN A 550 56.03 -53.88 -13.10
N ALA A 551 55.17 -53.68 -12.10
CA ALA A 551 54.24 -52.56 -12.03
C ALA A 551 54.95 -51.22 -11.80
N ALA A 552 55.95 -51.18 -10.93
CA ALA A 552 56.84 -50.02 -10.73
C ALA A 552 57.59 -49.63 -12.01
N ALA A 553 57.92 -50.60 -12.88
CA ALA A 553 58.52 -50.38 -14.18
C ALA A 553 57.50 -50.03 -15.30
N GLY A 554 56.21 -49.95 -14.99
CA GLY A 554 55.12 -49.66 -15.93
C GLY A 554 54.84 -50.79 -16.92
N THR A 555 55.25 -52.03 -16.62
CA THR A 555 55.09 -53.18 -17.52
C THR A 555 53.78 -53.95 -17.31
N ILE A 556 53.15 -53.83 -16.13
CA ILE A 556 51.84 -54.40 -15.78
C ILE A 556 51.06 -53.44 -14.86
N GLU A 557 49.74 -53.61 -14.74
CA GLU A 557 48.89 -52.99 -13.70
C GLU A 557 48.50 -54.07 -12.65
N LEU A 558 48.37 -53.69 -11.37
CA LEU A 558 48.13 -54.60 -10.22
C LEU A 558 46.71 -54.56 -9.65
#